data_AF-A0AAX1PJX6-F1
#
_entry.id   AF-A0AAX1PJX6-F1
#
_cell.length_a   1.000
_cell.length_b   1.000
_cell.length_c   1.000
_cell.angle_alpha   90.00
_cell.angle_beta   90.00
_cell.angle_gamma   90.00
#
_symmetry.space_group_name_H-M   'P 1'
#
loop_
_entity.id
_entity.type
_entity.pdbx_description
1 polymer ?
#
loop_
_entity_poly.entity_id
_entity_poly.type
_entity_poly.pdbx_seq_one_letter_code
_entity_poly.pdbx_strand_id
1 'polypeptide(L)'
;PTPPIFGNAARHNVKHNRAEVAFWQDYVETASYMVDDAGKAGGLAEGAKFVIAGDLNADPQIGDGDLTAIQDLHNHVLVNQAVTNGAIIPVSQGGPECLASQPDQCKRNNKRPTPERITSSSGLQLDHLLPSANLNAVASGVFWPASFEPGYHLVYDAKLGIAKGVSSDHRLVWVDFKL
;
A
#
# COMPACT_ATOMS: atom_id res chain seq x y z
N PRO A 1 7.90 3.62 4.78
CA PRO A 1 7.62 3.73 6.23
C PRO A 1 8.19 2.57 7.05
N THR A 2 8.40 2.80 8.33
CA THR A 2 8.96 1.85 9.30
C THR A 2 8.06 0.62 9.43
N PRO A 3 8.58 -0.60 9.23
CA PRO A 3 7.77 -1.80 9.42
C PRO A 3 7.39 -1.99 10.89
N PRO A 4 6.07 -2.02 11.23
CA PRO A 4 5.60 -2.05 12.61
C PRO A 4 5.93 -3.37 13.33
N ILE A 5 6.14 -4.45 12.57
CA ILE A 5 6.40 -5.81 13.06
C ILE A 5 7.72 -5.94 13.85
N PHE A 6 8.72 -5.11 13.55
CA PHE A 6 10.02 -5.18 14.22
C PHE A 6 10.00 -4.38 15.53
N GLY A 7 9.26 -4.87 16.52
CA GLY A 7 8.99 -4.14 17.76
C GLY A 7 9.80 -4.59 19.00
N ASN A 8 9.78 -3.74 20.01
CA ASN A 8 10.12 -4.05 21.40
C ASN A 8 8.86 -3.93 22.28
N ALA A 9 8.97 -4.18 23.59
CA ALA A 9 7.85 -4.06 24.53
C ALA A 9 7.17 -2.66 24.51
N ALA A 10 7.91 -1.61 24.16
CA ALA A 10 7.39 -0.24 24.06
C ALA A 10 6.70 0.08 22.73
N ARG A 11 6.70 -0.87 21.77
CA ARG A 11 6.10 -0.79 20.43
C ARG A 11 6.54 0.45 19.63
N HIS A 12 7.84 0.79 19.69
CA HIS A 12 8.38 1.98 19.02
C HIS A 12 8.09 2.01 17.51
N ASN A 13 8.29 0.88 16.80
CA ASN A 13 8.03 0.83 15.37
C ASN A 13 6.56 1.03 15.01
N VAL A 14 5.62 0.56 15.83
CA VAL A 14 4.19 0.81 15.64
C VAL A 14 3.89 2.30 15.77
N LYS A 15 4.44 2.95 16.80
CA LYS A 15 4.26 4.39 17.03
C LYS A 15 4.90 5.24 15.92
N HIS A 16 6.06 4.81 15.43
CA HIS A 16 6.77 5.49 14.34
C HIS A 16 6.01 5.34 13.02
N ASN A 17 5.60 4.11 12.67
CA ASN A 17 4.77 3.86 11.49
C ASN A 17 3.46 4.67 11.51
N ARG A 18 2.76 4.68 12.66
CA ARG A 18 1.57 5.50 12.87
C ARG A 18 1.83 6.97 12.55
N ALA A 19 2.94 7.53 13.05
CA ALA A 19 3.28 8.93 12.81
C ALA A 19 3.65 9.20 11.35
N GLU A 20 4.37 8.29 10.69
CA GLU A 20 4.68 8.40 9.25
C GLU A 20 3.43 8.32 8.37
N VAL A 21 2.43 7.52 8.74
CA VAL A 21 1.14 7.45 8.02
C VAL A 21 0.33 8.73 8.26
N ALA A 22 0.22 9.18 9.51
CA ALA A 22 -0.51 10.40 9.87
C ALA A 22 0.09 11.66 9.23
N PHE A 23 1.42 11.70 9.07
CA PHE A 23 2.11 12.78 8.37
C PHE A 23 1.50 13.09 7.01
N TRP A 24 1.10 12.07 6.25
CA TRP A 24 0.53 12.29 4.91
C TRP A 24 -0.83 12.97 4.95
N GLN A 25 -1.65 12.68 5.96
CA GLN A 25 -2.92 13.37 6.16
C GLN A 25 -2.66 14.85 6.47
N ASP A 26 -1.81 15.13 7.46
CA ASP A 26 -1.48 16.51 7.82
C ASP A 26 -0.86 17.28 6.64
N TYR A 27 -0.05 16.59 5.82
CA TYR A 27 0.59 17.19 4.64
C TYR A 27 -0.44 17.60 3.58
N VAL A 28 -1.46 16.78 3.31
CA VAL A 28 -2.53 17.14 2.36
C VAL A 28 -3.55 18.12 2.94
N GLU A 29 -3.66 18.19 4.27
CA GLU A 29 -4.48 19.15 5.02
C GLU A 29 -3.79 20.52 5.23
N THR A 30 -2.69 20.80 4.53
CA THR A 30 -1.98 22.10 4.56
C THR A 30 -1.33 22.43 5.92
N ALA A 31 -1.12 21.45 6.81
CA ALA A 31 -0.54 21.68 8.13
C ALA A 31 0.82 22.39 8.04
N SER A 32 1.11 23.28 9.00
CA SER A 32 2.21 24.25 8.88
C SER A 32 3.54 23.80 9.50
N TYR A 33 3.57 22.65 10.20
CA TYR A 33 4.73 22.25 11.00
C TYR A 33 5.85 21.59 10.19
N MET A 34 5.57 21.13 8.97
CA MET A 34 6.56 20.52 8.09
C MET A 34 7.47 21.58 7.51
N VAL A 35 8.75 21.24 7.31
CA VAL A 35 9.72 22.05 6.58
C VAL A 35 10.48 21.11 5.66
N ASP A 36 10.50 21.41 4.36
CA ASP A 36 11.24 20.61 3.38
C ASP A 36 12.75 20.94 3.39
N ASP A 37 13.54 20.16 2.64
CA ASP A 37 15.00 20.32 2.56
C ASP A 37 15.44 21.66 1.93
N ALA A 38 14.54 22.37 1.26
CA ALA A 38 14.76 23.72 0.72
C ALA A 38 14.35 24.82 1.72
N GLY A 39 13.89 24.46 2.92
CA GLY A 39 13.46 25.38 3.96
C GLY A 39 12.03 25.92 3.77
N LYS A 40 11.25 25.36 2.84
CA LYS A 40 9.85 25.75 2.66
C LYS A 40 9.00 25.10 3.74
N ALA A 41 8.29 25.94 4.49
CA ALA A 41 7.36 25.49 5.52
C ALA A 41 5.97 25.21 4.95
N GLY A 42 5.29 24.25 5.57
CA GLY A 42 3.88 23.92 5.33
C GLY A 42 3.64 22.73 4.41
N GLY A 43 2.39 22.27 4.44
CA GLY A 43 1.90 21.17 3.64
C GLY A 43 1.65 21.53 2.18
N LEU A 44 1.02 20.59 1.48
CA LEU A 44 0.59 20.76 0.11
C LEU A 44 -0.43 21.92 0.00
N ALA A 45 -0.39 22.67 -1.10
CA ALA A 45 -1.33 23.76 -1.33
C ALA A 45 -2.79 23.25 -1.42
N GLU A 46 -3.73 24.04 -0.91
CA GLU A 46 -5.16 23.71 -0.97
C GLU A 46 -5.61 23.44 -2.42
N GLY A 47 -6.37 22.36 -2.61
CA GLY A 47 -6.89 21.96 -3.92
C GLY A 47 -5.86 21.37 -4.89
N ALA A 48 -4.60 21.22 -4.48
CA ALA A 48 -3.58 20.59 -5.31
C ALA A 48 -3.97 19.14 -5.66
N LYS A 49 -3.66 18.73 -6.91
CA LYS A 49 -3.71 17.33 -7.31
C LYS A 49 -2.49 16.63 -6.73
N PHE A 50 -2.68 15.46 -6.13
CA PHE A 50 -1.59 14.68 -5.55
C PHE A 50 -1.78 13.18 -5.73
N VAL A 51 -0.69 12.46 -5.57
CA VAL A 51 -0.69 11.01 -5.37
C VAL A 51 0.27 10.71 -4.23
N ILE A 52 -0.22 10.12 -3.14
CA ILE A 52 0.63 9.50 -2.13
C ILE A 52 0.92 8.08 -2.61
N ALA A 53 2.18 7.75 -2.86
CA ALA A 53 2.56 6.45 -3.42
C ALA A 53 3.74 5.84 -2.66
N GLY A 54 3.63 4.56 -2.33
CA GLY A 54 4.73 3.76 -1.79
C GLY A 54 4.32 2.73 -0.76
N ASP A 55 5.33 2.06 -0.20
CA ASP A 55 5.21 1.12 0.91
C ASP A 55 4.94 1.88 2.22
N LEU A 56 3.68 1.94 2.64
CA LEU A 56 3.29 2.53 3.92
C LEU A 56 3.44 1.57 5.11
N ASN A 57 3.79 0.30 4.86
CA ASN A 57 3.90 -0.74 5.87
C ASN A 57 2.66 -0.87 6.79
N ALA A 58 1.48 -0.53 6.28
CA ALA A 58 0.23 -0.55 7.02
C ALA A 58 -0.89 -1.12 6.14
N ASP A 59 -1.54 -2.19 6.60
CA ASP A 59 -2.70 -2.79 5.95
C ASP A 59 -3.99 -2.28 6.62
N PRO A 60 -5.02 -1.87 5.85
CA PRO A 60 -6.21 -1.22 6.39
C PRO A 60 -7.19 -2.18 7.08
N GLN A 61 -6.97 -3.50 7.01
CA GLN A 61 -7.85 -4.51 7.57
C GLN A 61 -7.17 -5.32 8.69
N ILE A 62 -5.89 -5.63 8.52
CA ILE A 62 -5.11 -6.51 9.41
C ILE A 62 -3.65 -6.03 9.51
N GLY A 63 -2.82 -6.73 10.28
CA GLY A 63 -1.38 -6.46 10.41
C GLY A 63 -0.98 -5.89 11.77
N ASP A 64 0.31 -5.63 11.94
CA ASP A 64 0.91 -5.28 13.25
C ASP A 64 0.89 -3.77 13.56
N GLY A 65 0.56 -2.95 12.55
CA GLY A 65 0.51 -1.50 12.62
C GLY A 65 -0.71 -0.95 13.36
N ASP A 66 -0.83 0.38 13.37
CA ASP A 66 -2.02 1.06 13.88
C ASP A 66 -3.08 1.11 12.76
N LEU A 67 -4.14 0.29 12.90
CA LEU A 67 -5.20 0.20 11.90
C LEU A 67 -5.94 1.52 11.71
N THR A 68 -6.14 2.29 12.79
CA THR A 68 -6.86 3.56 12.72
C THR A 68 -6.11 4.55 11.84
N ALA A 69 -4.79 4.66 11.97
CA ALA A 69 -4.02 5.62 11.18
C ALA A 69 -4.12 5.41 9.66
N ILE A 70 -4.03 4.16 9.19
CA ILE A 70 -4.16 3.87 7.75
C ILE A 70 -5.61 3.97 7.27
N GLN A 71 -6.58 3.62 8.12
CA GLN A 71 -8.01 3.78 7.82
C GLN A 71 -8.39 5.24 7.70
N ASP A 72 -7.90 6.11 8.60
CA ASP A 72 -8.13 7.55 8.55
C ASP A 72 -7.61 8.14 7.23
N LEU A 73 -6.39 7.75 6.82
CA LEU A 73 -5.82 8.18 5.54
C LEU A 73 -6.62 7.67 4.32
N HIS A 74 -7.05 6.39 4.31
CA HIS A 74 -7.87 5.81 3.24
C HIS A 74 -9.26 6.48 3.13
N ASN A 75 -9.85 6.79 4.28
CA ASN A 75 -11.18 7.39 4.39
C ASN A 75 -11.17 8.91 4.28
N HIS A 76 -9.98 9.53 4.15
CA HIS A 76 -9.84 10.97 4.12
C HIS A 76 -10.55 11.57 2.90
N VAL A 77 -11.29 12.67 3.10
CA VAL A 77 -12.12 13.29 2.05
C VAL A 77 -11.32 13.82 0.87
N LEU A 78 -10.05 14.19 1.10
CA LEU A 78 -9.15 14.63 0.03
C LEU A 78 -8.55 13.46 -0.77
N VAL A 79 -8.75 12.21 -0.35
CA VAL A 79 -8.26 11.01 -1.04
C VAL A 79 -9.38 10.40 -1.89
N ASN A 80 -9.01 9.88 -3.07
CA ASN A 80 -9.94 9.31 -4.03
C ASN A 80 -10.60 8.03 -3.51
N GLN A 81 -11.86 8.16 -3.09
CA GLN A 81 -12.64 7.06 -2.50
C GLN A 81 -12.97 5.94 -3.49
N ALA A 82 -12.93 6.18 -4.80
CA ALA A 82 -13.13 5.10 -5.78
C ALA A 82 -11.96 4.11 -5.76
N VAL A 83 -10.74 4.60 -5.49
CA VAL A 83 -9.49 3.82 -5.43
C VAL A 83 -9.25 3.20 -4.06
N THR A 84 -9.62 3.86 -2.96
CA THR A 84 -9.37 3.33 -1.61
C THR A 84 -10.49 2.42 -1.10
N ASN A 85 -11.74 2.81 -1.33
CA ASN A 85 -12.93 2.19 -0.73
C ASN A 85 -14.01 1.79 -1.73
N GLY A 86 -13.77 1.98 -3.03
CA GLY A 86 -14.81 1.92 -4.06
C GLY A 86 -14.61 0.83 -5.10
N ALA A 87 -15.06 1.13 -6.32
CA ALA A 87 -15.15 0.15 -7.41
C ALA A 87 -13.82 -0.17 -8.08
N ILE A 88 -12.79 0.67 -7.92
CA ILE A 88 -11.48 0.51 -8.57
C ILE A 88 -10.37 0.42 -7.53
N ILE A 89 -10.60 -0.35 -6.46
CA ILE A 89 -9.55 -0.73 -5.52
C ILE A 89 -8.50 -1.58 -6.26
N PRO A 90 -7.19 -1.28 -6.15
CA PRO A 90 -6.17 -2.08 -6.80
C PRO A 90 -6.19 -3.53 -6.33
N VAL A 91 -6.30 -4.46 -7.29
CA VAL A 91 -6.35 -5.91 -7.04
C VAL A 91 -5.53 -6.70 -8.06
N SER A 92 -5.27 -7.98 -7.77
CA SER A 92 -4.62 -8.94 -8.68
C SER A 92 -5.17 -10.35 -8.53
N GLN A 93 -4.95 -11.21 -9.54
CA GLN A 93 -5.22 -12.65 -9.45
C GLN A 93 -4.07 -13.43 -8.78
N GLY A 94 -2.83 -12.92 -8.85
CA GLY A 94 -1.67 -13.56 -8.24
C GLY A 94 -1.66 -13.48 -6.71
N GLY A 95 -2.30 -12.48 -6.11
CA GLY A 95 -2.43 -12.38 -4.65
C GLY A 95 -3.12 -13.60 -4.00
N PRO A 96 -4.35 -13.94 -4.42
CA PRO A 96 -5.05 -15.13 -3.96
C PRO A 96 -4.30 -16.43 -4.27
N GLU A 97 -3.72 -16.54 -5.47
CA GLU A 97 -2.95 -17.73 -5.84
C GLU A 97 -1.72 -17.91 -4.94
N CYS A 98 -1.00 -16.83 -4.61
CA CYS A 98 0.12 -16.85 -3.67
C CYS A 98 -0.30 -17.44 -2.33
N LEU A 99 -1.37 -16.92 -1.71
CA LEU A 99 -1.84 -17.42 -0.40
C LEU A 99 -2.38 -18.86 -0.45
N ALA A 100 -2.92 -19.29 -1.59
CA ALA A 100 -3.48 -20.63 -1.76
C ALA A 100 -2.44 -21.70 -2.12
N SER A 101 -1.43 -21.37 -2.94
CA SER A 101 -0.55 -22.34 -3.60
C SER A 101 0.92 -22.25 -3.20
N GLN A 102 1.34 -21.17 -2.53
CA GLN A 102 2.74 -20.97 -2.12
C GLN A 102 2.87 -21.03 -0.60
N PRO A 103 2.63 -22.21 0.00
CA PRO A 103 2.57 -22.36 1.45
C PRO A 103 3.92 -22.13 2.10
N ASP A 104 5.03 -22.00 1.36
CA ASP A 104 6.34 -21.71 1.94
C ASP A 104 6.75 -20.24 1.94
N GLN A 105 6.13 -19.44 1.07
CA GLN A 105 6.53 -18.06 0.80
C GLN A 105 5.42 -17.09 1.19
N CYS A 106 4.16 -17.48 0.99
CA CYS A 106 2.97 -16.71 1.29
C CYS A 106 2.24 -17.24 2.53
N LYS A 107 3.02 -17.45 3.61
CA LYS A 107 2.57 -18.14 4.84
C LYS A 107 1.75 -17.28 5.77
N ARG A 108 2.09 -15.99 5.84
CA ARG A 108 1.53 -15.07 6.82
C ARG A 108 0.18 -14.56 6.31
N ASN A 109 -0.75 -14.35 7.23
CA ASN A 109 -2.06 -13.76 6.93
C ASN A 109 -2.84 -14.49 5.82
N ASN A 110 -2.63 -15.80 5.64
CA ASN A 110 -3.24 -16.61 4.59
C ASN A 110 -4.77 -16.76 4.69
N LYS A 111 -5.37 -16.31 5.78
CA LYS A 111 -6.83 -16.25 6.00
C LYS A 111 -7.41 -14.84 5.94
N ARG A 112 -6.67 -13.86 5.39
CA ARG A 112 -7.18 -12.49 5.26
C ARG A 112 -8.46 -12.47 4.41
N PRO A 113 -9.38 -11.53 4.63
CA PRO A 113 -10.68 -11.52 3.96
C PRO A 113 -10.61 -11.04 2.50
N THR A 114 -9.60 -10.26 2.11
CA THR A 114 -9.47 -9.68 0.76
C THR A 114 -8.16 -10.09 0.07
N PRO A 115 -7.89 -11.39 -0.14
CA PRO A 115 -6.62 -11.87 -0.70
C PRO A 115 -6.20 -11.20 -2.02
N GLU A 116 -7.16 -10.74 -2.82
CA GLU A 116 -6.95 -10.01 -4.08
C GLU A 116 -6.23 -8.66 -3.92
N ARG A 117 -6.24 -8.07 -2.72
CA ARG A 117 -5.65 -6.75 -2.43
C ARG A 117 -4.21 -6.81 -1.91
N ILE A 118 -3.62 -8.00 -1.72
CA ILE A 118 -2.28 -8.08 -1.15
C ILE A 118 -1.27 -7.48 -2.13
N THR A 119 -0.28 -6.78 -1.57
CA THR A 119 0.82 -6.20 -2.33
C THR A 119 2.16 -6.77 -1.90
N SER A 120 2.18 -7.63 -0.89
CA SER A 120 3.40 -8.30 -0.39
C SER A 120 3.18 -9.80 -0.17
N SER A 121 4.24 -10.59 -0.34
CA SER A 121 4.24 -12.03 0.02
C SER A 121 4.03 -12.29 1.51
N SER A 122 4.05 -11.25 2.36
CA SER A 122 3.57 -11.31 3.75
C SER A 122 2.05 -11.50 3.89
N GLY A 123 1.31 -11.46 2.77
CA GLY A 123 -0.15 -11.55 2.77
C GLY A 123 -0.82 -10.27 3.28
N LEU A 124 -0.17 -9.12 3.13
CA LEU A 124 -0.68 -7.81 3.54
C LEU A 124 -0.74 -6.85 2.35
N GLN A 125 -1.62 -5.86 2.44
CA GLN A 125 -1.65 -4.69 1.57
C GLN A 125 -0.76 -3.58 2.18
N LEU A 126 0.53 -3.58 1.86
CA LEU A 126 1.52 -2.66 2.43
C LEU A 126 1.84 -1.48 1.50
N ASP A 127 1.82 -1.73 0.19
CA ASP A 127 2.00 -0.72 -0.85
C ASP A 127 0.67 -0.07 -1.22
N HIS A 128 0.67 1.27 -1.29
CA HIS A 128 -0.51 2.08 -1.57
C HIS A 128 -0.24 3.09 -2.68
N LEU A 129 -1.28 3.36 -3.47
CA LEU A 129 -1.35 4.49 -4.40
C LEU A 129 -2.67 5.21 -4.10
N LEU A 130 -2.57 6.38 -3.48
CA LEU A 130 -3.70 7.15 -2.94
C LEU A 130 -3.77 8.50 -3.68
N PRO A 131 -4.52 8.58 -4.78
CA PRO A 131 -4.71 9.83 -5.52
C PRO A 131 -5.60 10.80 -4.75
N SER A 132 -5.49 12.09 -5.06
CA SER A 132 -6.42 13.10 -4.56
C SER A 132 -7.84 12.89 -5.11
N ALA A 133 -8.85 13.31 -4.35
CA ALA A 133 -10.27 13.18 -4.72
C ALA A 133 -10.63 13.91 -6.02
N ASN A 134 -9.84 14.92 -6.41
CA ASN A 134 -10.00 15.70 -7.65
C ASN A 134 -9.17 15.16 -8.83
N LEU A 135 -8.58 13.96 -8.73
CA LEU A 135 -8.01 13.21 -9.85
C LEU A 135 -9.00 12.19 -10.40
N ASN A 136 -9.18 12.18 -11.72
CA ASN A 136 -10.06 11.24 -12.42
C ASN A 136 -9.35 9.91 -12.66
N ALA A 137 -9.38 9.02 -11.66
CA ALA A 137 -8.91 7.65 -11.77
C ALA A 137 -9.91 6.79 -12.57
N VAL A 138 -9.41 6.05 -13.55
CA VAL A 138 -10.26 5.27 -14.49
C VAL A 138 -10.01 3.77 -14.45
N ALA A 139 -8.82 3.35 -14.01
CA ALA A 139 -8.47 1.95 -13.82
C ALA A 139 -7.37 1.84 -12.75
N SER A 140 -7.24 0.66 -12.15
CA SER A 140 -6.20 0.38 -11.17
C SER A 140 -5.90 -1.11 -11.10
N GLY A 141 -4.78 -1.46 -10.46
CA GLY A 141 -4.45 -2.85 -10.20
C GLY A 141 -3.15 -3.03 -9.44
N VAL A 142 -2.90 -4.27 -9.08
CA VAL A 142 -1.61 -4.72 -8.57
C VAL A 142 -0.98 -5.59 -9.66
N PHE A 143 0.26 -5.28 -10.05
CA PHE A 143 1.01 -6.16 -10.96
C PHE A 143 1.51 -7.37 -10.17
N TRP A 144 0.64 -8.37 -10.07
CA TRP A 144 0.96 -9.70 -9.55
C TRP A 144 0.22 -10.71 -10.43
N PRO A 145 0.78 -11.06 -11.60
CA PRO A 145 0.16 -12.04 -12.48
C PRO A 145 0.07 -13.40 -11.78
N ALA A 146 -1.05 -14.10 -11.96
CA ALA A 146 -1.20 -15.50 -11.59
C ALA A 146 -0.41 -16.42 -12.55
N SER A 147 -0.25 -17.70 -12.21
CA SER A 147 0.53 -18.68 -12.98
C SER A 147 0.06 -18.87 -14.42
N PHE A 148 -1.21 -18.57 -14.70
CA PHE A 148 -1.82 -18.61 -16.02
C PHE A 148 -1.83 -17.27 -16.75
N GLU A 149 -1.34 -16.19 -16.14
CA GLU A 149 -1.32 -14.85 -16.73
C GLU A 149 0.07 -14.52 -17.35
N PRO A 150 0.10 -13.73 -18.44
CA PRO A 150 1.34 -13.21 -18.98
C PRO A 150 2.16 -12.45 -17.93
N GLY A 151 3.48 -12.63 -17.95
CA GLY A 151 4.39 -11.97 -17.02
C GLY A 151 4.61 -12.72 -15.69
N TYR A 152 4.00 -13.89 -15.46
CA TYR A 152 4.26 -14.70 -14.25
C TYR A 152 5.74 -14.95 -13.95
N HIS A 153 6.54 -15.18 -14.99
CA HIS A 153 7.99 -15.35 -14.89
C HIS A 153 8.74 -14.14 -14.31
N LEU A 154 8.11 -12.96 -14.23
CA LEU A 154 8.66 -11.76 -13.61
C LEU A 154 8.45 -11.73 -12.09
N VAL A 155 7.54 -12.54 -11.56
CA VAL A 155 7.19 -12.58 -10.13
C VAL A 155 7.40 -13.94 -9.48
N TYR A 156 7.78 -14.95 -10.27
CA TYR A 156 8.09 -16.30 -9.84
C TYR A 156 9.24 -16.91 -10.64
N ASP A 157 10.14 -17.59 -9.94
CA ASP A 157 11.16 -18.48 -10.52
C ASP A 157 11.04 -19.88 -9.91
N ALA A 158 11.28 -20.93 -10.68
CA ALA A 158 11.10 -22.31 -10.21
C ALA A 158 12.08 -22.72 -9.09
N LYS A 159 13.25 -22.07 -8.99
CA LYS A 159 14.25 -22.34 -7.95
C LYS A 159 14.09 -21.41 -6.75
N LEU A 160 13.77 -20.14 -7.01
CA LEU A 160 13.71 -19.09 -5.98
C LEU A 160 12.29 -18.87 -5.42
N GLY A 161 11.26 -19.29 -6.15
CA GLY A 161 9.85 -19.00 -5.86
C GLY A 161 9.48 -17.54 -6.08
N ILE A 162 8.52 -17.06 -5.30
CA ILE A 162 8.18 -15.67 -5.04
C ILE A 162 9.17 -15.11 -4.03
N ALA A 163 10.27 -14.54 -4.52
CA ALA A 163 11.33 -14.01 -3.66
C ALA A 163 11.88 -12.69 -4.19
N LYS A 164 12.50 -11.91 -3.29
CA LYS A 164 13.29 -10.71 -3.62
C LYS A 164 14.31 -10.95 -4.72
N GLY A 165 14.85 -12.17 -4.81
CA GLY A 165 15.83 -12.56 -5.82
C GLY A 165 15.25 -12.74 -7.23
N VAL A 166 13.93 -12.74 -7.40
CA VAL A 166 13.27 -12.75 -8.72
C VAL A 166 13.00 -11.31 -9.17
N SER A 167 12.28 -10.56 -8.34
CA SER A 167 12.00 -9.14 -8.60
C SER A 167 11.76 -8.35 -7.32
N SER A 168 10.84 -8.80 -6.47
CA SER A 168 10.54 -8.21 -5.17
C SER A 168 9.65 -9.15 -4.34
N ASP A 169 9.61 -8.99 -3.02
CA ASP A 169 8.57 -9.53 -2.15
C ASP A 169 7.36 -8.59 -2.02
N HIS A 170 7.44 -7.39 -2.59
CA HIS A 170 6.36 -6.43 -2.79
C HIS A 170 5.90 -6.39 -4.25
N ARG A 171 4.79 -5.73 -4.55
CA ARG A 171 4.18 -5.67 -5.90
C ARG A 171 3.83 -4.25 -6.27
N LEU A 172 4.09 -3.92 -7.53
CA LEU A 172 3.73 -2.64 -8.12
C LEU A 172 2.21 -2.44 -8.03
N VAL A 173 1.80 -1.31 -7.46
CA VAL A 173 0.43 -0.83 -7.48
C VAL A 173 0.35 0.28 -8.54
N TRP A 174 -0.69 0.26 -9.37
CA TRP A 174 -0.87 1.24 -10.44
C TRP A 174 -2.31 1.77 -10.47
N VAL A 175 -2.45 3.00 -10.97
CA VAL A 175 -3.71 3.68 -11.25
C VAL A 175 -3.56 4.48 -12.54
N ASP A 176 -4.51 4.33 -13.45
CA ASP A 176 -4.60 5.15 -14.66
C ASP A 176 -5.47 6.37 -14.41
N PHE A 177 -5.04 7.51 -14.93
CA PHE A 177 -5.74 8.78 -14.83
C PHE A 177 -6.14 9.30 -16.20
N LYS A 178 -7.33 9.89 -16.30
CA LYS A 178 -7.73 10.70 -17.44
C LYS A 178 -7.52 12.18 -17.10
N LEU A 179 -6.53 12.79 -17.75
CA LEU A 179 -6.13 14.19 -17.55
C LEU A 179 -6.98 15.16 -18.37
#